data_AF-A0A1F3T0V5-F1
#
_entry.id   AF-A0A1F3T0V5-F1
#
_cell.length_a   1.000
_cell.length_b   1.000
_cell.length_c   1.000
_cell.angle_alpha   90.00
_cell.angle_beta   90.00
_cell.angle_gamma   90.00
#
_symmetry.space_group_name_H-M   'P 1'
#
loop_
_entity.id
_entity.type
_entity.pdbx_description
1 polymer ?
#
loop_
_entity_poly.entity_id
_entity_poly.type
_entity_poly.pdbx_seq_one_letter_code
_entity_poly.pdbx_strand_id
1 'polypeptide(L)'
;MLGFVSVLFAIGFAGSAFAAASYFPTYGSSYVRCEAFTTCPNGMPIRCWAYGNSYNYTACTWSVIPGAYVECTGFNDWGQWAVSWARCY
;
A
#
# COMPACT_ATOMS: atom_id res chain seq x y z
N MET A 1 -36.07 -16.09 23.02
CA MET A 1 -36.07 -14.71 22.47
C MET A 1 -34.94 -13.99 23.17
N LEU A 2 -33.96 -13.47 22.39
CA LEU A 2 -32.74 -12.71 22.78
C LEU A 2 -31.70 -13.53 23.59
N GLY A 3 -30.48 -13.79 23.13
CA GLY A 3 -29.66 -13.21 22.06
C GLY A 3 -28.28 -12.90 22.65
N PHE A 4 -27.36 -13.87 22.62
CA PHE A 4 -25.98 -13.76 23.12
C PHE A 4 -25.18 -12.75 22.28
N VAL A 5 -24.72 -11.65 22.88
CA VAL A 5 -23.69 -10.78 22.28
C VAL A 5 -22.33 -11.32 22.71
N SER A 6 -21.73 -12.13 21.84
CA SER A 6 -20.37 -12.61 22.01
C SER A 6 -19.38 -11.50 21.67
N VAL A 7 -18.71 -10.96 22.70
CA VAL A 7 -17.51 -10.13 22.57
C VAL A 7 -16.39 -11.03 22.07
N LEU A 8 -16.20 -11.10 20.75
CA LEU A 8 -15.09 -11.83 20.14
C LEU A 8 -13.86 -10.93 20.06
N PHE A 9 -13.02 -11.16 21.06
CA PHE A 9 -11.60 -10.91 21.15
C PHE A 9 -10.89 -11.29 19.83
N ALA A 10 -10.47 -10.30 19.03
CA ALA A 10 -9.72 -10.54 17.80
C ALA A 10 -8.21 -10.67 18.11
N ILE A 11 -7.81 -11.83 18.66
CA ILE A 11 -6.42 -12.32 18.59
C ILE A 11 -6.32 -13.14 17.31
N GLY A 12 -5.47 -12.70 16.39
CA GLY A 12 -5.47 -13.15 15.01
C GLY A 12 -5.16 -14.62 14.82
N PHE A 13 -5.78 -15.22 13.80
CA PHE A 13 -5.23 -16.26 12.93
C PHE A 13 -6.02 -16.26 11.61
N ALA A 14 -5.28 -16.25 10.49
CA ALA A 14 -5.70 -16.70 9.15
C ALA A 14 -7.13 -16.35 8.69
N GLY A 15 -7.42 -15.06 8.54
CA GLY A 15 -8.64 -14.60 7.88
C GLY A 15 -8.47 -14.58 6.36
N SER A 16 -9.06 -15.56 5.68
CA SER A 16 -9.47 -15.44 4.28
C SER A 16 -10.51 -14.32 4.18
N ALA A 17 -10.05 -13.07 4.15
CA ALA A 17 -10.90 -11.92 3.99
C ALA A 17 -11.29 -11.82 2.51
N PHE A 18 -12.52 -12.24 2.22
CA PHE A 18 -13.44 -11.56 1.31
C PHE A 18 -12.94 -10.14 0.98
N ALA A 19 -12.22 -10.01 -0.13
CA ALA A 19 -11.83 -8.72 -0.66
C ALA A 19 -13.09 -8.07 -1.26
N ALA A 20 -13.97 -7.56 -0.39
CA ALA A 20 -14.66 -6.33 -0.75
C ALA A 20 -13.52 -5.38 -1.14
N ALA A 21 -13.50 -4.95 -2.40
CA ALA A 21 -12.55 -3.97 -2.92
C ALA A 21 -12.77 -2.67 -2.14
N SER A 22 -12.19 -2.62 -0.94
CA SER A 22 -12.37 -1.53 -0.02
C SER A 22 -11.44 -0.43 -0.53
N TYR A 23 -12.06 0.64 -0.99
CA TYR A 23 -11.39 1.83 -1.55
C TYR A 23 -10.72 2.64 -0.43
N PHE A 24 -10.04 1.97 0.50
CA PHE A 24 -9.28 2.63 1.53
C PHE A 24 -7.84 2.79 1.06
N PRO A 25 -7.26 3.98 1.21
CA PRO A 25 -5.85 4.18 0.92
C PRO A 25 -5.02 3.31 1.87
N THR A 26 -4.21 2.42 1.31
CA THR A 26 -3.19 1.68 2.05
C THR A 26 -1.88 2.45 1.96
N TYR A 27 -1.20 2.62 3.08
CA TYR A 27 0.09 3.30 3.16
C TYR A 27 1.10 2.42 3.89
N GLY A 28 2.37 2.63 3.58
CA GLY A 28 3.46 1.97 4.28
C GLY A 28 4.79 2.70 4.08
N SER A 29 5.79 2.25 4.83
CA SER A 29 7.13 2.81 4.79
C SER A 29 8.17 1.73 4.97
N SER A 30 9.34 1.89 4.36
CA SER A 30 10.44 0.94 4.43
C SER A 30 11.78 1.65 4.33
N TYR A 31 12.82 1.10 4.97
CA TYR A 31 14.18 1.64 4.87
C TYR A 31 15.00 1.01 3.75
N VAL A 32 14.42 0.05 3.02
CA VAL A 32 15.11 -0.69 1.95
C VAL A 32 14.42 -0.46 0.62
N ARG A 33 13.15 -0.85 0.52
CA ARG A 33 12.38 -0.78 -0.74
C ARG A 33 10.91 -0.57 -0.45
N CYS A 34 10.32 0.36 -1.18
CA CYS A 34 8.91 0.66 -1.21
C CYS A 34 8.37 0.33 -2.59
N GLU A 35 7.36 -0.53 -2.62
CA GLU A 35 6.69 -0.95 -3.83
C GLU A 35 5.20 -0.90 -3.59
N ALA A 36 4.49 -0.23 -4.49
CA ALA A 36 3.04 -0.21 -4.49
C ALA A 36 2.51 -0.52 -5.89
N PHE A 37 1.42 -1.26 -5.92
CA PHE A 37 0.82 -1.78 -7.14
C PHE A 37 -0.71 -1.77 -6.98
N THR A 38 -1.41 -1.38 -8.03
CA THR A 38 -2.85 -1.61 -8.13
C THR A 38 -3.27 -1.81 -9.58
N THR A 39 -4.43 -2.42 -9.77
CA THR A 39 -5.02 -2.64 -11.09
C THR A 39 -6.16 -1.64 -11.30
N CYS A 40 -6.08 -0.88 -12.38
CA CYS A 40 -7.11 0.05 -12.78
C CYS A 40 -8.41 -0.66 -13.20
N PRO A 41 -9.57 0.02 -13.20
CA PRO A 41 -10.85 -0.57 -13.56
C PRO A 41 -10.91 -1.07 -15.01
N ASN A 42 -10.08 -0.50 -15.89
CA ASN A 42 -9.88 -0.91 -17.28
C ASN A 42 -8.95 -2.15 -17.42
N GLY A 43 -8.48 -2.72 -16.32
CA GLY A 43 -7.56 -3.85 -16.29
C GLY A 43 -6.07 -3.49 -16.43
N MET A 44 -5.71 -2.21 -16.58
CA MET A 44 -4.32 -1.78 -16.71
C MET A 44 -3.63 -1.75 -15.32
N PRO A 45 -2.49 -2.43 -15.14
CA PRO A 45 -1.75 -2.36 -13.88
C PRO A 45 -0.95 -1.05 -13.80
N ILE A 46 -1.02 -0.36 -12.66
CA ILE A 46 -0.13 0.75 -12.31
C ILE A 46 0.75 0.33 -11.14
N ARG A 47 2.00 0.78 -11.16
CA ARG A 47 2.98 0.49 -10.11
C ARG A 47 3.91 1.66 -9.89
N CYS A 48 4.37 1.82 -8.66
CA CYS A 48 5.46 2.70 -8.31
C CYS A 48 6.48 1.96 -7.45
N TRP A 49 7.69 2.50 -7.45
CA TRP A 49 8.84 1.92 -6.79
C TRP A 49 9.75 3.05 -6.33
N ALA A 50 10.26 2.91 -5.10
CA ALA A 50 11.20 3.82 -4.50
C ALA A 50 12.08 3.04 -3.51
N TYR A 51 13.27 3.56 -3.24
CA TYR A 51 14.21 2.96 -2.32
C TYR A 51 14.36 3.82 -1.07
N GLY A 52 14.48 3.14 0.07
CA GLY A 52 14.89 3.77 1.32
C GLY A 52 16.41 3.72 1.42
N ASN A 53 16.95 4.46 2.38
CA ASN A 53 18.35 4.39 2.75
C ASN A 53 18.48 4.01 4.22
N SER A 54 18.72 2.73 4.49
CA SER A 54 18.93 2.20 5.84
C SER A 54 20.18 2.79 6.53
N TYR A 55 21.23 3.12 5.76
CA TYR A 55 22.46 3.71 6.30
C TYR A 55 22.21 5.12 6.87
N ASN A 56 21.37 5.92 6.21
CA ASN A 56 20.98 7.25 6.66
C ASN A 56 19.62 7.29 7.38
N TYR A 57 19.08 6.12 7.77
CA TYR A 57 17.75 6.00 8.40
C TYR A 57 16.63 6.75 7.66
N THR A 58 16.73 6.83 6.33
CA THR A 58 15.76 7.54 5.50
C THR A 58 14.76 6.52 4.96
N ALA A 59 13.56 6.48 5.52
CA ALA A 59 12.50 5.59 5.05
C ALA A 59 11.88 6.14 3.75
N CYS A 60 11.74 5.29 2.73
CA CYS A 60 10.80 5.57 1.67
C CYS A 60 9.37 5.35 2.17
N THR A 61 8.40 5.97 1.50
CA THR A 61 6.98 5.79 1.77
C THR A 61 6.26 5.42 0.49
N TRP A 62 5.15 4.71 0.64
CA TRP A 62 4.26 4.38 -0.46
C TRP A 62 2.80 4.52 -0.02
N SER A 63 1.95 4.88 -0.97
CA SER A 63 0.50 4.91 -0.83
C SER A 63 -0.17 4.31 -2.06
N VAL A 64 -1.27 3.60 -1.85
CA VAL A 64 -2.07 2.99 -2.91
C VAL A 64 -3.54 3.17 -2.62
N ILE A 65 -4.28 3.66 -3.61
CA ILE A 65 -5.72 3.69 -3.64
C ILE A 65 -6.16 2.62 -4.65
N PRO A 66 -6.75 1.51 -4.17
CA PRO A 66 -7.15 0.40 -5.04
C PRO A 66 -8.01 0.86 -6.22
N GLY A 67 -7.58 0.57 -7.45
CA GLY A 67 -8.33 0.93 -8.65
C GLY A 67 -8.28 2.41 -9.04
N ALA A 68 -7.37 3.21 -8.46
CA ALA A 68 -7.30 4.63 -8.80
C ALA A 68 -5.87 5.20 -8.87
N TYR A 69 -5.01 4.90 -7.89
CA TYR A 69 -3.80 5.70 -7.69
C TYR A 69 -2.70 4.94 -6.94
N VAL A 70 -1.44 5.20 -7.28
CA VAL A 70 -0.26 4.79 -6.52
C VAL A 70 0.72 5.95 -6.44
N GLU A 71 1.37 6.10 -5.29
CA GLU A 71 2.46 7.06 -5.07
C GLU A 71 3.55 6.44 -4.22
N CYS A 72 4.79 6.67 -4.61
CA CYS A 72 5.98 6.27 -3.89
C CYS A 72 6.88 7.48 -3.73
N THR A 73 7.37 7.72 -2.52
CA THR A 73 8.33 8.78 -2.22
C THR A 73 9.59 8.14 -1.67
N GLY A 74 10.73 8.43 -2.28
CA GLY A 74 12.02 7.91 -1.82
C GLY A 74 13.11 8.11 -2.87
N PHE A 75 14.19 7.34 -2.77
CA PHE A 75 15.26 7.37 -3.74
C PHE A 75 14.89 6.61 -5.02
N ASN A 76 15.17 7.18 -6.18
CA ASN A 76 15.12 6.50 -7.48
C ASN A 76 16.43 5.72 -7.74
N ASP A 77 16.57 5.05 -8.89
CA ASP A 77 17.78 4.31 -9.27
C ASP A 77 19.04 5.16 -9.38
N TRP A 78 18.86 6.46 -9.61
CA TRP A 78 19.94 7.44 -9.64
C TRP A 78 20.30 7.95 -8.25
N GLY A 79 19.68 7.42 -7.19
CA GLY A 79 19.92 7.84 -5.80
C GLY A 79 19.39 9.23 -5.47
N GLN A 80 18.45 9.75 -6.27
CA GLN A 80 17.82 11.06 -6.04
C GLN A 80 16.50 10.88 -5.32
N TRP A 81 16.23 11.72 -4.33
CA TRP A 81 14.94 11.74 -3.66
C TRP A 81 13.87 12.30 -4.61
N ALA A 82 12.90 11.48 -4.96
CA ALA A 82 11.86 11.80 -5.93
C ALA A 82 10.50 11.22 -5.49
N VAL A 83 9.45 11.80 -6.06
CA VAL A 83 8.08 11.30 -5.93
C VAL A 83 7.67 10.69 -7.26
N SER A 84 7.34 9.40 -7.23
CA SER A 84 6.89 8.61 -8.37
C SER A 84 5.43 8.24 -8.16
N TRP A 85 4.54 8.74 -9.01
CA TRP A 85 3.11 8.45 -8.92
C TRP A 85 2.55 7.98 -10.25
N ALA A 86 1.47 7.21 -10.18
CA ALA A 86 0.67 6.81 -11.33
C ALA A 86 -0.81 6.81 -10.96
N ARG A 87 -1.65 7.13 -11.94
CA ARG A 87 -3.09 7.24 -11.78
C ARG A 87 -3.81 6.50 -12.91
N CYS A 88 -4.93 5.88 -12.59
CA CYS A 88 -5.87 5.37 -13.56
C CYS A 88 -6.61 6.53 -14.25
N TYR A 89 -6.65 6.52 -15.57
CA TYR A 89 -7.42 7.43 -16.42
C TYR A 89 -8.45 6.65 -17.22
#